data_AF-A0A2W4MJK6-F1
#
_entry.id   AF-A0A2W4MJK6-F1
#
_cell.length_a   1.000
_cell.length_b   1.000
_cell.length_c   1.000
_cell.angle_alpha   90.00
_cell.angle_beta   90.00
_cell.angle_gamma   90.00
#
_symmetry.space_group_name_H-M   'P 1'
#
loop_
_entity.id
_entity.type
_entity.pdbx_description
1 polymer ?
#
loop_
_entity_poly.entity_id
_entity_poly.type
_entity_poly.pdbx_seq_one_letter_code
_entity_poly.pdbx_strand_id
1 'polypeptide(L)'
;MLDRVFDGFEAAASGDHERADEILRPLFDDPRCWEVIATDPLMRTGVAYTLGIGDLHAGRLDRAEATFRRVKSDMPDHPEIRRGLAQVHMARGELDSAATLLDPSPRAHWIDRVISAKLAWRRGDTDEAVRRALTELDGSLPPAGHPWDDAGALLQAGQILLDAGLVAEA
;
A
#
# COMPACT_ATOMS: atom_id res chain seq x y z
N MET A 1 -0.03 -13.39 -23.37
CA MET A 1 0.89 -12.69 -22.43
C MET A 1 0.10 -11.74 -21.55
N LEU A 2 -0.60 -10.77 -22.12
CA LEU A 2 -1.50 -9.88 -21.36
C LEU A 2 -2.58 -10.66 -20.60
N ASP A 3 -3.13 -11.73 -21.19
CA ASP A 3 -4.09 -12.61 -20.49
C ASP A 3 -3.50 -13.17 -19.18
N ARG A 4 -2.22 -13.56 -19.18
CA ARG A 4 -1.54 -14.03 -17.96
C ARG A 4 -1.36 -12.91 -16.94
N VAL A 5 -1.19 -11.66 -17.37
CA VAL A 5 -1.14 -10.53 -16.44
C VAL A 5 -2.51 -10.38 -15.75
N PHE A 6 -3.60 -10.46 -16.51
CA PHE A 6 -4.95 -10.41 -15.96
C PHE A 6 -5.26 -11.60 -15.03
N ASP A 7 -4.85 -12.82 -15.40
CA ASP A 7 -4.98 -14.00 -14.51
C ASP A 7 -4.27 -13.78 -13.18
N GLY A 8 -3.09 -13.15 -13.22
CA GLY A 8 -2.32 -12.79 -12.02
C GLY A 8 -3.01 -11.74 -11.17
N PHE A 9 -3.64 -10.74 -11.79
CA PHE A 9 -4.44 -9.74 -11.08
C PHE A 9 -5.69 -10.35 -10.44
N GLU A 10 -6.39 -11.25 -11.14
CA GLU A 10 -7.56 -11.94 -10.62
C GLU A 10 -7.21 -12.85 -9.43
N ALA A 11 -6.08 -13.58 -9.52
CA ALA A 11 -5.57 -14.37 -8.40
C ALA A 11 -5.33 -13.50 -7.16
N ALA A 12 -4.66 -12.36 -7.32
CA ALA A 12 -4.42 -11.43 -6.22
C ALA A 12 -5.70 -10.80 -5.67
N ALA A 13 -6.65 -10.46 -6.54
CA ALA A 13 -7.96 -9.91 -6.13
C ALA A 13 -8.77 -10.94 -5.32
N SER A 14 -8.54 -12.23 -5.56
CA SER A 14 -9.13 -13.33 -4.79
C SER A 14 -8.38 -13.63 -3.49
N GLY A 15 -7.32 -12.88 -3.17
CA GLY A 15 -6.45 -13.07 -2.01
C GLY A 15 -5.37 -14.14 -2.19
N ASP A 16 -5.30 -14.79 -3.35
CA ASP A 16 -4.28 -15.79 -3.66
C ASP A 16 -3.01 -15.13 -4.19
N HIS A 17 -2.28 -14.51 -3.26
CA HIS A 17 -1.03 -13.81 -3.56
C HIS A 17 0.10 -14.75 -4.01
N GLU A 18 0.05 -16.02 -3.63
CA GLU A 18 1.05 -17.02 -4.04
C GLU A 18 0.87 -17.34 -5.53
N ARG A 19 -0.36 -17.66 -5.95
CA ARG A 19 -0.69 -17.85 -7.36
C ARG A 19 -0.41 -16.60 -8.19
N ALA A 20 -0.68 -15.41 -7.64
CA ALA A 20 -0.34 -14.16 -8.32
C ALA A 20 1.18 -14.02 -8.54
N ASP A 21 2.03 -14.34 -7.55
CA ASP A 21 3.50 -14.33 -7.71
C ASP A 21 3.95 -15.38 -8.73
N GLU A 22 3.41 -16.61 -8.70
CA GLU A 22 3.73 -17.66 -9.68
C GLU A 22 3.47 -17.22 -11.13
N ILE A 23 2.39 -16.47 -11.35
CA ILE A 23 2.00 -16.00 -12.68
C ILE A 23 2.80 -14.76 -13.10
N LEU A 24 2.89 -13.76 -12.21
CA LEU A 24 3.40 -12.43 -12.55
C LEU A 24 4.92 -12.33 -12.41
N ARG A 25 5.54 -13.06 -11.48
CA ARG A 25 7.00 -12.95 -11.23
C ARG A 25 7.83 -13.28 -12.47
N PRO A 26 7.58 -14.38 -13.21
CA PRO A 26 8.36 -14.69 -14.41
C PRO A 26 8.22 -13.61 -15.50
N LEU A 27 7.04 -12.99 -15.61
CA LEU A 27 6.78 -11.92 -16.57
C LEU A 27 7.46 -10.61 -16.16
N PHE A 28 7.53 -10.34 -14.86
CA PHE A 28 8.23 -9.18 -14.32
C PHE A 28 9.74 -9.31 -14.49
N ASP A 29 10.31 -10.48 -14.19
CA ASP A 29 11.76 -10.71 -14.20
C ASP A 29 12.33 -10.87 -15.62
N ASP A 30 11.57 -11.38 -16.59
CA ASP A 30 11.99 -11.45 -17.99
C ASP A 30 12.01 -10.05 -18.64
N PRO A 31 13.17 -9.53 -19.08
CA PRO A 31 13.28 -8.20 -19.69
C PRO A 31 12.38 -8.01 -20.92
N ARG A 32 12.18 -9.05 -21.73
CA ARG A 32 11.34 -8.97 -22.94
C ARG A 32 9.87 -8.82 -22.58
N CYS A 33 9.45 -9.56 -21.55
CA CYS A 33 8.09 -9.45 -21.03
C CYS A 33 7.89 -8.09 -20.36
N TRP A 34 8.84 -7.67 -19.53
CA TRP A 34 8.76 -6.38 -18.86
C TRP A 34 8.68 -5.22 -19.84
N GLU A 35 9.43 -5.23 -20.95
CA GLU A 35 9.38 -4.18 -21.96
C GLU A 35 7.95 -3.95 -22.49
N VAL A 36 7.22 -5.05 -22.75
CA VAL A 36 5.83 -4.99 -23.21
C VAL A 36 4.89 -4.49 -22.11
N ILE A 37 4.96 -5.05 -20.89
CA ILE A 37 4.13 -4.63 -19.76
C ILE A 37 4.36 -3.15 -19.44
N ALA A 38 5.62 -2.73 -19.46
CA ALA A 38 6.06 -1.40 -19.12
C ALA A 38 5.56 -0.33 -20.09
N THR A 39 5.14 -0.69 -21.31
CA THR A 39 4.56 0.27 -22.27
C THR A 39 3.27 0.92 -21.79
N ASP A 40 2.49 0.21 -20.97
CA ASP A 40 1.30 0.76 -20.33
C ASP A 40 1.62 1.10 -18.86
N PRO A 41 1.56 2.39 -18.47
CA PRO A 41 1.78 2.80 -17.10
C PRO A 41 0.90 2.08 -16.07
N LEU A 42 -0.38 1.83 -16.39
CA LEU A 42 -1.31 1.19 -15.46
C LEU A 42 -0.99 -0.29 -15.25
N MET A 43 -0.65 -1.00 -16.33
CA MET A 43 -0.21 -2.40 -16.20
C MET A 43 1.11 -2.50 -15.45
N ARG A 44 2.05 -1.60 -15.74
CA ARG A 44 3.34 -1.55 -15.07
C ARG A 44 3.21 -1.37 -13.56
N THR A 45 2.43 -0.39 -13.12
CA THR A 45 2.22 -0.11 -11.69
C THR A 45 1.37 -1.18 -11.04
N GLY A 46 0.35 -1.70 -11.72
CA GLY A 46 -0.47 -2.81 -11.26
C GLY A 46 0.35 -4.07 -10.98
N VAL A 47 1.19 -4.51 -11.92
CA VAL A 47 2.07 -5.69 -11.71
C VAL A 47 3.00 -5.49 -10.53
N ALA A 48 3.66 -4.33 -10.42
CA ALA A 48 4.57 -4.06 -9.32
C ALA A 48 3.83 -3.97 -7.97
N TYR A 49 2.63 -3.40 -7.96
CA TYR A 49 1.78 -3.34 -6.77
C TYR A 49 1.36 -4.74 -6.32
N THR A 50 0.80 -5.55 -7.21
CA THR A 50 0.38 -6.92 -6.90
C THR A 50 1.52 -7.76 -6.35
N LEU A 51 2.67 -7.76 -7.01
CA LEU A 51 3.86 -8.50 -6.57
C LEU A 51 4.41 -7.96 -5.25
N GLY A 52 4.49 -6.64 -5.11
CA GLY A 52 5.03 -6.00 -3.91
C GLY A 52 4.16 -6.21 -2.66
N ILE A 53 2.83 -6.15 -2.79
CA ILE A 53 1.90 -6.47 -1.70
C ILE A 53 1.95 -7.96 -1.35
N GLY A 54 2.00 -8.85 -2.35
CA GLY A 54 2.15 -10.29 -2.11
C GLY A 54 3.45 -10.62 -1.35
N ASP A 55 4.55 -9.97 -1.71
CA ASP A 55 5.82 -10.10 -1.00
C ASP A 55 5.77 -9.53 0.43
N LEU A 56 5.07 -8.41 0.65
CA LEU A 56 4.83 -7.86 2.00
C LEU A 56 4.06 -8.84 2.89
N HIS A 57 2.97 -9.41 2.39
CA HIS A 57 2.17 -10.41 3.11
C HIS A 57 2.97 -11.65 3.47
N ALA A 58 3.90 -12.05 2.61
CA ALA A 58 4.80 -13.17 2.86
C ALA A 58 6.06 -12.81 3.67
N GLY A 59 6.20 -11.56 4.13
CA GLY A 59 7.38 -11.10 4.88
C GLY A 59 8.67 -11.00 4.05
N ARG A 60 8.58 -11.07 2.72
CA ARG A 60 9.71 -10.99 1.77
C ARG A 60 10.06 -9.53 1.47
N LEU A 61 10.42 -8.78 2.50
CA LEU A 61 10.56 -7.31 2.44
C LEU A 61 11.56 -6.84 1.38
N ASP A 62 12.67 -7.56 1.19
CA ASP A 62 13.68 -7.24 0.18
C ASP A 62 13.15 -7.38 -1.26
N ARG A 63 12.34 -8.42 -1.53
CA ARG A 63 11.71 -8.61 -2.84
C ARG A 63 10.66 -7.54 -3.11
N ALA A 64 9.85 -7.19 -2.11
CA ALA A 64 8.86 -6.13 -2.21
C ALA A 64 9.54 -4.80 -2.56
N GLU A 65 10.59 -4.44 -1.83
CA GLU A 65 11.33 -3.20 -2.06
C GLU A 65 11.94 -3.11 -3.46
N ALA A 66 12.60 -4.18 -3.91
CA ALA A 66 13.19 -4.26 -5.24
C ALA A 66 12.12 -4.11 -6.33
N THR A 67 10.97 -4.75 -6.15
CA THR A 67 9.83 -4.67 -7.07
C THR A 67 9.33 -3.24 -7.19
N PHE A 68 9.07 -2.55 -6.08
CA PHE A 68 8.60 -1.17 -6.10
C PHE A 68 9.66 -0.19 -6.62
N ARG A 69 10.94 -0.37 -6.26
CA ARG A 69 12.03 0.50 -6.73
C ARG A 69 12.22 0.46 -8.24
N ARG A 70 12.02 -0.70 -8.88
CA ARG A 70 12.11 -0.83 -10.34
C ARG A 70 11.10 0.06 -11.07
N VAL A 71 9.93 0.30 -10.48
CA VAL A 71 8.91 1.19 -11.08
C VAL A 71 9.12 2.64 -10.64
N LYS A 72 9.56 2.88 -9.40
CA LYS A 72 9.80 4.22 -8.86
C LYS A 72 10.85 5.02 -9.66
N SER A 73 11.87 4.37 -10.23
CA SER A 73 12.87 5.07 -11.05
C SER A 73 12.26 5.86 -12.21
N ASP A 74 11.17 5.34 -12.76
CA ASP A 74 10.53 5.87 -13.96
C ASP A 74 9.30 6.70 -13.61
N MET A 75 8.68 6.43 -12.45
CA MET A 75 7.48 7.09 -11.95
C MET A 75 7.66 7.50 -10.48
N PRO A 76 8.53 8.50 -10.20
CA PRO A 76 8.93 8.85 -8.84
C PRO A 76 7.77 9.27 -7.94
N ASP A 77 6.71 9.84 -8.52
CA ASP A 77 5.57 10.40 -7.80
C ASP A 77 4.32 9.50 -7.84
N HIS A 78 4.41 8.26 -8.33
CA HIS A 78 3.24 7.37 -8.38
C HIS A 78 2.77 7.01 -6.96
N PRO A 79 1.54 7.40 -6.55
CA PRO A 79 1.12 7.27 -5.15
C PRO A 79 1.15 5.83 -4.64
N GLU A 80 0.70 4.85 -5.42
CA GLU A 80 0.67 3.45 -4.99
C GLU A 80 2.06 2.86 -4.76
N ILE A 81 3.03 3.19 -5.62
CA ILE A 81 4.40 2.70 -5.51
C ILE A 81 5.09 3.34 -4.30
N ARG A 82 4.84 4.64 -4.10
CA ARG A 82 5.33 5.39 -2.96
C ARG A 82 4.77 4.83 -1.63
N ARG A 83 3.47 4.55 -1.58
CA ARG A 83 2.79 3.93 -0.42
C ARG A 83 3.29 2.51 -0.17
N GLY A 84 3.49 1.71 -1.22
CA GLY A 84 4.06 0.36 -1.14
C GLY A 84 5.44 0.36 -0.47
N LEU A 85 6.32 1.27 -0.89
CA LEU A 85 7.63 1.46 -0.25
C LEU A 85 7.53 1.93 1.21
N ALA A 86 6.60 2.84 1.52
CA ALA A 86 6.38 3.26 2.90
C ALA A 86 5.99 2.07 3.79
N GLN A 87 5.11 1.19 3.30
CA GLN A 87 4.71 -0.02 4.01
C GLN A 87 5.87 -1.01 4.19
N VAL A 88 6.76 -1.16 3.19
CA VAL A 88 7.99 -1.96 3.34
C VAL A 88 8.89 -1.43 4.44
N HIS A 89 9.16 -0.12 4.44
CA HIS A 89 9.97 0.52 5.48
C HIS A 89 9.31 0.37 6.87
N MET A 90 7.99 0.53 6.98
CA MET A 90 7.25 0.28 8.22
C MET A 90 7.35 -1.17 8.69
N ALA A 91 7.27 -2.14 7.78
CA ALA A 91 7.41 -3.55 8.11
C ALA A 91 8.83 -3.88 8.63
N ARG A 92 9.87 -3.21 8.12
CA ARG A 92 11.25 -3.31 8.62
C ARG A 92 11.53 -2.53 9.90
N GLY A 93 10.61 -1.67 10.33
CA GLY A 93 10.84 -0.76 11.47
C GLY A 93 11.66 0.49 11.11
N GLU A 94 11.86 0.75 9.83
CA GLU A 94 12.55 1.92 9.28
C GLU A 94 11.57 3.11 9.19
N LEU A 95 11.03 3.51 10.34
CA LEU A 95 9.87 4.43 10.42
C LEU A 95 10.19 5.82 9.85
N ASP A 96 11.44 6.28 9.97
CA ASP A 96 11.87 7.56 9.38
C ASP A 96 11.90 7.53 7.85
N SER A 97 12.41 6.45 7.27
CA SER A 97 12.37 6.24 5.82
C SER A 97 10.92 6.19 5.31
N ALA A 98 10.03 5.51 6.04
CA ALA A 98 8.61 5.47 5.71
C ALA A 98 7.96 6.85 5.72
N ALA A 99 8.28 7.69 6.72
CA ALA A 99 7.72 9.04 6.82
C ALA A 99 8.06 9.92 5.62
N THR A 100 9.27 9.79 5.06
CA THR A 100 9.67 10.60 3.88
C THR A 100 8.87 10.29 2.62
N LEU A 101 8.15 9.16 2.60
CA LEU A 101 7.39 8.68 1.46
C LEU A 101 5.89 9.00 1.60
N LEU A 102 5.43 9.48 2.74
CA LEU A 102 4.01 9.79 2.94
C LEU A 102 3.81 11.30 2.98
N ASP A 103 2.67 11.76 2.47
CA ASP A 103 2.24 13.14 2.67
C ASP A 103 1.50 13.20 4.02
N PRO A 104 2.05 13.88 5.04
CA PRO A 104 1.41 14.00 6.35
C PRO A 104 0.32 15.09 6.37
N SER A 105 0.07 15.78 5.25
CA SER A 105 -0.92 16.84 5.17
C SER A 105 -2.32 16.33 5.51
N PRO A 106 -3.13 17.09 6.28
CA PRO A 106 -4.55 16.80 6.46
C PRO A 106 -5.35 16.79 5.15
N ARG A 107 -4.81 17.40 4.08
CA ARG A 107 -5.39 17.39 2.73
C ARG A 107 -4.82 16.29 1.83
N ALA A 108 -3.92 15.46 2.34
CA ALA A 108 -3.40 14.32 1.61
C ALA A 108 -4.54 13.36 1.24
N HIS A 109 -4.30 12.51 0.25
CA HIS A 109 -5.23 11.45 -0.10
C HIS A 109 -5.48 10.54 1.11
N TRP A 110 -6.72 10.07 1.29
CA TRP A 110 -7.13 9.34 2.49
C TRP A 110 -6.22 8.12 2.81
N ILE A 111 -5.80 7.36 1.79
CA ILE A 111 -4.82 6.26 1.98
C ILE A 111 -3.52 6.75 2.63
N ASP A 112 -2.98 7.89 2.21
CA ASP A 112 -1.75 8.44 2.79
C ASP A 112 -1.97 8.82 4.26
N ARG A 113 -3.16 9.36 4.60
CA ARG A 113 -3.50 9.71 5.98
C ARG A 113 -3.63 8.47 6.87
N VAL A 114 -4.30 7.41 6.40
CA VAL A 114 -4.41 6.12 7.10
C VAL A 114 -3.03 5.50 7.34
N ILE A 115 -2.19 5.40 6.31
CA ILE A 115 -0.84 4.84 6.46
C ILE A 115 -0.02 5.70 7.43
N SER A 116 -0.17 7.03 7.39
CA SER A 116 0.54 7.92 8.29
C SER A 116 0.04 7.83 9.75
N ALA A 117 -1.24 7.54 9.98
CA ALA A 117 -1.76 7.23 11.32
C ALA A 117 -1.15 5.94 11.87
N LYS A 118 -1.08 4.89 11.04
CA LYS A 118 -0.42 3.63 11.39
C LYS A 118 1.09 3.82 11.65
N LEU A 119 1.74 4.71 10.90
CA LEU A 119 3.14 5.06 11.12
C LEU A 119 3.35 5.73 12.49
N ALA A 120 2.50 6.71 12.84
CA ALA A 120 2.53 7.35 14.16
C ALA A 120 2.34 6.32 15.29
N TRP A 121 1.39 5.39 15.11
CA TRP A 121 1.20 4.29 16.05
C TRP A 121 2.47 3.45 16.24
N ARG A 122 3.11 3.05 15.12
CA ARG A 122 4.34 2.24 15.15
C ARG A 122 5.54 2.97 15.76
N ARG A 123 5.56 4.31 15.72
CA ARG A 123 6.58 5.15 16.38
C ARG A 123 6.38 5.27 17.89
N GLY A 124 5.20 4.91 18.39
CA GLY A 124 4.80 5.16 19.79
C GLY A 124 4.22 6.56 20.00
N ASP A 125 3.94 7.31 18.94
CA ASP A 125 3.31 8.63 18.99
C ASP A 125 1.79 8.47 19.15
N THR A 126 1.36 7.86 20.26
CA THR A 126 -0.04 7.46 20.52
C THR A 126 -1.03 8.61 20.33
N ASP A 127 -0.72 9.80 20.85
CA ASP A 127 -1.57 10.99 20.72
C ASP A 127 -1.76 11.43 19.26
N GLU A 128 -0.70 11.32 18.44
CA GLU A 128 -0.75 11.62 17.01
C GLU A 128 -1.57 10.59 16.25
N ALA A 129 -1.36 9.30 16.57
CA ALA A 129 -2.08 8.20 15.96
C ALA A 129 -3.59 8.29 16.22
N VAL A 130 -3.99 8.52 17.48
CA VAL A 130 -5.40 8.67 17.89
C VAL A 130 -6.04 9.86 17.19
N ARG A 131 -5.39 11.03 17.21
CA ARG A 131 -5.96 12.24 16.57
C ARG A 131 -6.18 12.04 15.08
N ARG A 132 -5.24 11.37 14.39
CA ARG A 132 -5.40 11.06 12.96
C ARG A 132 -6.51 10.05 12.73
N ALA A 133 -6.60 8.99 13.53
CA ALA A 133 -7.66 8.00 13.44
C ALA A 133 -9.06 8.63 13.62
N LEU A 134 -9.23 9.48 14.64
CA LEU A 134 -10.47 10.23 14.85
C LEU A 134 -10.82 11.14 13.67
N THR A 135 -9.82 11.77 13.04
CA THR A 135 -10.04 12.59 11.83
C THR A 135 -10.57 11.76 10.66
N GLU A 136 -10.09 10.53 10.49
CA GLU A 136 -10.63 9.63 9.46
C GLU A 136 -12.06 9.17 9.78
N LEU A 137 -12.42 9.00 11.06
CA LEU A 137 -13.76 8.56 11.49
C LEU A 137 -14.82 9.69 11.50
N ASP A 138 -14.43 10.96 11.68
CA ASP A 138 -15.34 12.12 11.76
C ASP A 138 -16.01 12.50 10.41
N GLY A 139 -15.98 11.61 9.42
CA GLY A 139 -16.66 11.81 8.14
C GLY A 139 -16.12 12.97 7.29
N SER A 140 -14.98 13.55 7.65
CA SER A 140 -14.25 14.54 6.85
C SER A 140 -13.43 13.88 5.72
N LEU A 141 -13.57 12.56 5.57
CA LEU A 141 -13.18 11.85 4.35
C LEU A 141 -13.94 12.50 3.18
N PRO A 142 -13.26 13.09 2.17
CA PRO A 142 -13.94 13.30 0.89
C PRO A 142 -14.44 11.92 0.43
N PRO A 143 -15.69 11.79 -0.07
CA PRO A 143 -16.21 10.48 -0.47
C PRO A 143 -15.17 9.81 -1.37
N ALA A 144 -14.60 8.68 -0.91
CA ALA A 144 -13.67 7.94 -1.75
C ALA A 144 -14.43 7.46 -2.98
N GLY A 145 -13.71 7.29 -4.09
CA GLY A 145 -14.31 6.90 -5.37
C GLY A 145 -15.15 5.61 -5.30
N HIS A 146 -14.94 4.75 -4.29
CA HIS A 146 -15.67 3.48 -4.11
C HIS A 146 -15.94 3.15 -2.62
N PRO A 147 -17.15 2.70 -2.22
CA PRO A 147 -17.55 2.50 -0.81
C PRO A 147 -16.70 1.52 0.02
N TRP A 148 -16.02 0.58 -0.63
CA TRP A 148 -15.19 -0.43 0.05
C TRP A 148 -13.81 0.10 0.45
N ASP A 149 -13.36 1.16 -0.21
CA ASP A 149 -12.12 1.83 0.10
C ASP A 149 -12.24 2.60 1.43
N ASP A 150 -13.39 3.26 1.65
CA ASP A 150 -13.73 3.91 2.90
C ASP A 150 -13.81 2.90 4.06
N ALA A 151 -14.44 1.73 3.83
CA ALA A 151 -14.53 0.69 4.86
C ALA A 151 -13.15 0.20 5.34
N GLY A 152 -12.19 0.03 4.42
CA GLY A 152 -10.83 -0.35 4.78
C GLY A 152 -10.09 0.71 5.61
N ALA A 153 -10.25 1.99 5.25
CA ALA A 153 -9.71 3.11 6.00
C ALA A 153 -10.26 3.19 7.43
N LEU A 154 -11.58 3.12 7.55
CA LEU A 154 -12.30 3.22 8.82
C LEU A 154 -11.96 2.04 9.74
N LEU A 155 -11.82 0.82 9.19
CA LEU A 155 -11.39 -0.35 9.97
C LEU A 155 -9.99 -0.17 10.57
N GLN A 156 -9.04 0.36 9.80
CA GLN A 156 -7.68 0.61 10.30
C GLN A 156 -7.66 1.73 11.35
N ALA A 157 -8.46 2.79 11.15
CA ALA A 157 -8.62 3.86 12.13
C ALA A 157 -9.24 3.34 13.43
N GLY A 158 -10.33 2.58 13.35
CA GLY A 158 -10.97 1.95 14.50
C GLY A 158 -10.02 1.01 15.24
N GLN A 159 -9.20 0.22 14.54
CA GLN A 159 -8.21 -0.64 15.19
C GLN A 159 -7.18 0.16 16.00
N ILE A 160 -6.71 1.30 15.51
CA ILE A 160 -5.81 2.18 16.26
C ILE A 160 -6.47 2.67 17.56
N LEU A 161 -7.76 3.03 17.51
CA LEU A 161 -8.51 3.46 18.70
C LEU A 161 -8.73 2.32 19.69
N LEU A 162 -9.07 1.13 19.22
CA LEU A 162 -9.17 -0.07 20.05
C LEU A 162 -7.84 -0.39 20.74
N ASP A 163 -6.73 -0.36 20.00
CA ASP A 163 -5.39 -0.60 20.55
C ASP A 163 -4.99 0.50 21.57
N ALA A 164 -5.53 1.71 21.42
CA ALA A 164 -5.37 2.82 22.37
C ALA A 164 -6.32 2.76 23.58
N GLY A 165 -7.27 1.81 23.61
CA GLY A 165 -8.29 1.68 24.66
C GLY A 165 -9.50 2.61 24.53
N LEU A 166 -9.66 3.29 23.39
CA LEU A 166 -10.76 4.21 23.08
C LEU A 166 -11.93 3.48 22.42
N VAL A 167 -12.58 2.59 23.17
CA VAL A 167 -13.63 1.68 22.67
C VAL A 167 -14.93 2.40 22.29
N ALA A 168 -15.23 3.56 22.88
CA ALA A 168 -16.46 4.30 22.59
C ALA A 168 -16.36 5.08 21.27
N GLU A 169 -15.13 5.45 20.90
CA GLU A 169 -14.80 6.22 19.71
C GLU A 169 -14.49 5.33 18.48
N ALA A 170 -14.16 4.06 18.71
CA ALA A 170 -13.90 3.05 17.68
C ALA A 170 -15.18 2.47 17.07
#